data_AF-A0A1H9HXU7-F1
#
_entry.id   AF-A0A1H9HXU7-F1
#
_cell.length_a   1.000
_cell.length_b   1.000
_cell.length_c   1.000
_cell.angle_alpha   90.00
_cell.angle_beta   90.00
_cell.angle_gamma   90.00
#
_symmetry.space_group_name_H-M   'P 1'
#
loop_
_entity.id
_entity.type
_entity.pdbx_description
1 polymer ?
#
loop_
_entity_poly.entity_id
_entity_poly.type
_entity_poly.pdbx_seq_one_letter_code
_entity_poly.pdbx_strand_id
1 'polypeptide(L)'
;MIIKLLPYITVGKGLCFNIYDDGNYLWSIDVIISSSFDPDDDDWATDVVFSSEDAFSFRQVAEWDDVLEDAIQDMLRYLDEGKYADDLKERYTGISTGFVDGDLEHLYIQE
;
A
#
# COMPACT_ATOMS: atom_id res chain seq x y z
N MET A 1 -8.11 -0.93 -11.81
CA MET A 1 -9.21 -0.04 -11.38
C MET A 1 -8.67 1.15 -10.59
N ILE A 2 -7.70 0.92 -9.69
CA ILE A 2 -6.96 1.90 -8.85
C ILE A 2 -6.41 3.13 -9.61
N ILE A 3 -5.91 2.95 -10.84
CA ILE A 3 -5.21 3.98 -11.63
C ILE A 3 -6.10 5.15 -12.09
N LYS A 4 -7.43 5.00 -12.13
CA LYS A 4 -8.33 6.07 -12.60
C LYS A 4 -8.50 7.22 -11.59
N LEU A 5 -8.02 7.06 -10.35
CA LEU A 5 -8.22 8.03 -9.27
C LEU A 5 -7.01 8.95 -9.04
N LEU A 6 -5.84 8.64 -9.61
CA LEU A 6 -4.59 9.42 -9.49
C LEU A 6 -4.70 10.93 -9.76
N PRO A 7 -5.50 11.42 -10.75
CA PRO A 7 -5.62 12.87 -10.97
C PRO A 7 -6.54 13.59 -9.97
N TYR A 8 -7.26 12.86 -9.10
CA TYR A 8 -8.20 13.44 -8.12
C TYR A 8 -7.74 13.29 -6.66
N ILE A 9 -6.61 12.63 -6.44
CA ILE A 9 -6.04 12.43 -5.12
C ILE A 9 -5.33 13.72 -4.65
N THR A 10 -5.82 14.28 -3.55
CA THR A 10 -5.30 15.46 -2.85
C THR A 10 -4.23 15.10 -1.81
N VAL A 11 -3.22 15.99 -1.68
CA VAL A 11 -2.31 16.25 -0.53
C VAL A 11 -2.13 15.10 0.48
N GLY A 12 -1.53 13.99 0.06
CA GLY A 12 -0.99 12.98 0.97
C GLY A 12 0.54 12.98 0.95
N LYS A 13 1.16 12.52 2.03
CA LYS A 13 2.62 12.35 2.13
C LYS A 13 3.04 10.90 1.92
N GLY A 14 2.28 9.95 2.45
CA GLY A 14 2.56 8.53 2.31
C GLY A 14 1.46 7.77 1.58
N LEU A 15 1.85 6.69 0.90
CA LEU A 15 0.94 5.73 0.30
C LEU A 15 1.19 4.34 0.89
N CYS A 16 0.13 3.66 1.32
CA CYS A 16 0.20 2.28 1.79
C CYS A 16 -0.72 1.38 0.95
N PHE A 17 -0.18 0.27 0.47
CA PHE A 17 -0.97 -0.86 -0.02
C PHE A 17 -1.31 -1.75 1.18
N ASN A 18 -2.42 -1.44 1.83
CA ASN A 18 -2.85 -2.09 3.06
C ASN A 18 -3.50 -3.45 2.76
N ILE A 19 -3.06 -4.49 3.45
CA ILE A 19 -3.52 -5.87 3.32
C ILE A 19 -4.55 -6.15 4.41
N TYR A 20 -5.61 -6.87 4.06
CA TYR A 20 -6.63 -7.38 4.98
C TYR A 20 -6.74 -8.90 4.85
N ASP A 21 -6.83 -9.58 5.98
CA ASP A 21 -7.33 -10.96 6.06
C ASP A 21 -8.87 -10.93 6.22
N ASP A 22 -9.58 -11.25 5.14
CA ASP A 22 -11.04 -11.35 5.15
C ASP A 22 -11.54 -12.73 5.61
N GLY A 23 -10.61 -13.61 6.00
CA GLY A 23 -10.85 -14.98 6.41
C GLY A 23 -11.16 -15.93 5.26
N ASN A 24 -11.11 -17.23 5.56
CA ASN A 24 -11.33 -18.30 4.57
C ASN A 24 -10.40 -18.20 3.35
N TYR A 25 -9.13 -17.82 3.58
CA TYR A 25 -8.12 -17.65 2.54
C TYR A 25 -8.49 -16.56 1.51
N LEU A 26 -9.32 -15.59 1.91
CA LEU A 26 -9.63 -14.39 1.14
C LEU A 26 -8.82 -13.24 1.72
N TRP A 27 -8.12 -12.55 0.83
CA TRP A 27 -7.29 -11.41 1.16
C TRP A 27 -7.73 -10.22 0.33
N SER A 28 -7.62 -9.03 0.88
CA SER A 28 -7.90 -7.80 0.17
C SER A 28 -6.75 -6.82 0.31
N ILE A 29 -6.55 -5.99 -0.71
CA ILE A 29 -5.58 -4.89 -0.71
C ILE A 29 -6.30 -3.60 -1.04
N ASP A 30 -6.17 -2.63 -0.14
CA ASP A 30 -6.58 -1.26 -0.34
C ASP A 30 -5.39 -0.32 -0.55
N VAL A 31 -5.66 0.78 -1.24
CA VAL A 31 -4.76 1.90 -1.33
C VAL A 31 -5.17 2.94 -0.30
N ILE A 32 -4.31 3.14 0.68
CA ILE A 32 -4.42 4.19 1.68
C ILE A 32 -3.45 5.30 1.33
N ILE A 33 -3.93 6.53 1.40
CA ILE A 33 -3.10 7.73 1.33
C ILE A 33 -3.20 8.43 2.66
N SER A 34 -2.04 8.63 3.29
CA SER A 34 -1.91 9.28 4.59
C SER A 34 -1.49 10.74 4.43
N SER A 35 -1.94 11.59 5.34
CA SER A 35 -1.49 12.99 5.44
C SER A 35 -0.05 13.11 5.93
N SER A 36 0.48 12.06 6.57
CA SER A 36 1.81 11.97 7.14
C SER A 36 2.60 10.81 6.51
N PHE A 37 3.90 10.81 6.75
CA PHE A 37 4.78 9.68 6.52
C PHE A 37 5.96 9.86 7.47
N ASP A 38 6.19 8.86 8.30
CA ASP A 38 7.34 8.76 9.19
C ASP A 38 7.73 7.28 9.27
N PRO A 39 8.92 6.89 8.77
CA PRO A 39 9.34 5.49 8.76
C PRO A 39 9.66 4.94 10.17
N ASP A 40 9.71 5.81 11.18
CA ASP A 40 9.92 5.40 12.57
C ASP A 40 8.60 5.35 13.37
N ASP A 41 7.45 5.63 12.74
CA ASP A 41 6.10 5.61 13.33
C ASP A 41 5.24 4.51 12.70
N ASP A 42 5.10 3.36 13.36
CA ASP A 42 4.33 2.21 12.86
C ASP A 42 2.85 2.56 12.54
N ASP A 43 2.32 3.64 13.12
CA ASP A 43 0.92 4.07 12.94
C ASP A 43 0.75 5.14 11.85
N TRP A 44 1.80 5.57 11.13
CA TRP A 44 1.72 6.71 10.17
C TRP A 44 0.62 6.53 9.11
N ALA A 45 0.33 5.29 8.72
CA ALA A 45 -0.66 4.96 7.72
C ALA A 45 -2.12 5.15 8.21
N THR A 46 -2.32 5.35 9.51
CA THR A 46 -3.64 5.57 10.13
C THR A 46 -4.15 7.02 10.00
N ASP A 47 -3.28 7.96 9.63
CA ASP A 47 -3.60 9.36 9.32
C ASP A 47 -4.29 9.50 7.93
N VAL A 48 -5.33 8.69 7.69
CA VAL A 48 -5.98 8.47 6.40
C VAL A 48 -6.62 9.75 5.85
N VAL A 49 -6.17 10.14 4.66
CA VAL A 49 -6.79 11.18 3.82
C VAL A 49 -7.69 10.55 2.76
N PHE A 50 -7.32 9.37 2.28
CA PHE A 50 -8.09 8.61 1.31
C PHE A 50 -7.88 7.11 1.52
N SER A 51 -8.95 6.33 1.38
CA SER A 51 -8.90 4.88 1.22
C SER A 51 -9.67 4.52 -0.05
N SER A 52 -9.17 3.53 -0.79
CA SER A 52 -9.86 3.04 -1.99
C SER A 52 -11.14 2.26 -1.69
N GLU A 53 -11.21 1.64 -0.51
CA GLU A 53 -12.26 0.71 -0.07
C GLU A 53 -12.57 -0.41 -1.10
N ASP A 54 -12.13 -1.64 -0.83
CA ASP A 54 -12.30 -2.83 -1.67
C ASP A 54 -11.61 -2.74 -3.06
N ALA A 55 -10.38 -2.24 -3.12
CA ALA A 55 -9.70 -2.04 -4.41
C ALA A 55 -9.38 -3.35 -5.15
N PHE A 56 -8.97 -4.39 -4.41
CA PHE A 56 -8.59 -5.67 -4.96
C PHE A 56 -8.73 -6.79 -3.93
N SER A 57 -9.36 -7.90 -4.31
CA SER A 57 -9.44 -9.10 -3.47
C SER A 57 -9.00 -10.34 -4.23
N PHE A 58 -8.32 -11.25 -3.54
CA PHE A 58 -7.79 -12.49 -4.11
C PHE A 58 -7.84 -13.64 -3.11
N ARG A 59 -7.79 -14.87 -3.63
CA ARG A 59 -7.73 -16.07 -2.78
C ARG A 59 -6.35 -16.67 -2.77
N GLN A 60 -5.82 -16.92 -1.58
CA GLN A 60 -4.53 -17.55 -1.39
C GLN A 60 -4.55 -18.37 -0.10
N VAL A 61 -4.27 -19.67 -0.23
CA VAL A 61 -4.12 -20.58 0.90
C VAL A 61 -2.70 -20.42 1.42
N ALA A 62 -2.51 -19.46 2.30
CA ALA A 62 -1.24 -19.07 2.90
C ALA A 62 -1.48 -18.44 4.28
N GLU A 63 -0.44 -18.38 5.09
CA GLU A 63 -0.45 -17.59 6.33
C GLU A 63 -0.12 -16.12 6.02
N TRP A 64 -0.34 -15.23 6.98
CA TRP A 64 -0.23 -13.78 6.78
C TRP A 64 1.19 -13.32 6.37
N ASP A 65 2.23 -14.00 6.84
CA ASP A 65 3.63 -13.69 6.57
C ASP A 65 4.01 -14.06 5.13
N ASP A 66 3.55 -15.22 4.65
CA ASP A 66 3.69 -15.61 3.24
C ASP A 66 2.98 -14.61 2.31
N VAL A 67 1.78 -14.16 2.68
CA VAL A 67 1.00 -13.17 1.90
C VAL A 67 1.71 -11.81 1.88
N LEU A 68 2.28 -11.39 3.00
CA LEU A 68 3.07 -10.17 3.10
C LEU A 68 4.30 -10.23 2.21
N GLU A 69 5.05 -11.33 2.24
CA GLU A 69 6.24 -11.50 1.40
C GLU A 69 5.89 -11.44 -0.10
N ASP A 70 4.82 -12.12 -0.51
CA ASP A 70 4.33 -12.06 -1.89
C ASP A 70 3.91 -10.65 -2.30
N ALA A 71 3.18 -9.93 -1.43
CA ALA A 71 2.76 -8.56 -1.66
C ALA A 71 3.96 -7.61 -1.80
N ILE A 72 4.98 -7.75 -0.94
CA ILE A 72 6.22 -6.98 -1.02
C ILE A 72 6.89 -7.20 -2.39
N GLN A 73 7.06 -8.46 -2.81
CA GLN A 73 7.69 -8.78 -4.08
C GLN A 73 6.92 -8.22 -5.28
N ASP A 74 5.60 -8.36 -5.26
CA ASP A 74 4.72 -7.88 -6.32
C ASP A 74 4.71 -6.34 -6.41
N MET A 75 4.67 -5.65 -5.26
CA MET A 75 4.68 -4.19 -5.22
C MET A 75 6.06 -3.61 -5.55
N LEU A 76 7.15 -4.24 -5.11
CA LEU A 76 8.51 -3.84 -5.54
C LEU A 76 8.66 -3.98 -7.05
N ARG A 77 8.21 -5.09 -7.64
CA ARG A 77 8.22 -5.29 -9.09
C ARG A 77 7.37 -4.23 -9.80
N TYR A 78 6.20 -3.89 -9.26
CA TYR A 78 5.39 -2.80 -9.80
C TYR A 78 6.08 -1.43 -9.68
N LEU A 79 6.76 -1.15 -8.57
CA LEU A 79 7.52 0.09 -8.41
C LEU A 79 8.76 0.15 -9.30
N ASP A 80 9.25 -0.97 -9.83
CA ASP A 80 10.37 -0.99 -10.79
C ASP A 80 9.89 -0.86 -12.25
N GLU A 81 8.85 -1.60 -12.63
CA GLU A 81 8.46 -1.76 -14.04
C GLU A 81 7.08 -1.18 -14.38
N GLY A 82 6.32 -0.77 -13.36
CA GLY A 82 4.92 -0.38 -13.48
C GLY A 82 4.74 0.92 -14.23
N LYS A 83 3.68 0.97 -15.05
CA LYS A 83 3.33 2.14 -15.89
C LYS A 83 3.27 3.48 -15.12
N TYR A 84 2.90 3.45 -13.85
CA TYR A 84 2.75 4.65 -13.01
C TYR A 84 3.73 4.65 -11.83
N ALA A 85 4.78 3.81 -11.87
CA ALA A 85 5.73 3.71 -10.78
C ALA A 85 6.41 5.05 -10.49
N ASP A 86 6.93 5.70 -11.51
CA ASP A 86 7.59 7.01 -11.41
C ASP A 86 6.63 8.07 -10.86
N ASP A 87 5.40 8.14 -11.38
CA ASP A 87 4.36 9.07 -10.91
C ASP A 87 4.04 8.89 -9.41
N LEU A 88 4.11 7.66 -8.88
CA LEU A 88 3.91 7.38 -7.46
C LEU A 88 5.12 7.82 -6.63
N LYS A 89 6.34 7.44 -7.06
CA LYS A 89 7.60 7.79 -6.38
C LYS A 89 7.87 9.29 -6.36
N GLU A 90 7.44 10.01 -7.39
CA GLU A 90 7.51 11.47 -7.45
C GLU A 90 6.48 12.15 -6.54
N ARG A 91 5.33 11.51 -6.31
CA ARG A 91 4.20 12.11 -5.59
C ARG A 91 4.25 11.90 -4.08
N TYR A 92 4.77 10.77 -3.60
CA TYR A 92 4.77 10.42 -2.18
C TYR A 92 6.19 10.38 -1.60
N THR A 93 6.31 10.88 -0.37
CA THR A 93 7.55 10.82 0.41
C THR A 93 7.90 9.39 0.80
N GLY A 94 6.89 8.54 1.00
CA GLY A 94 7.08 7.13 1.28
C GLY A 94 5.98 6.27 0.71
N ILE A 95 6.34 5.06 0.30
CA ILE A 95 5.42 4.03 -0.20
C ILE A 95 5.68 2.75 0.57
N SER A 96 4.63 2.16 1.13
CA SER A 96 4.71 0.93 1.93
C SER A 96 3.65 -0.08 1.53
N THR A 97 3.78 -1.31 2.00
CA THR A 97 2.72 -2.33 1.97
C THR A 97 2.74 -3.12 3.26
N GLY A 98 1.61 -3.71 3.63
CA GLY A 98 1.50 -4.57 4.79
C GLY A 98 0.17 -4.38 5.51
N PHE A 99 0.11 -4.77 6.77
CA PHE A 99 -1.07 -4.65 7.61
C PHE A 99 -0.97 -3.36 8.42
N VAL A 100 -1.87 -2.39 8.19
CA VAL A 100 -1.82 -1.07 8.86
C VAL A 100 -2.00 -1.15 10.38
N ASP A 101 -2.60 -2.21 10.91
CA ASP A 101 -2.69 -2.50 12.35
C ASP A 101 -1.65 -3.53 12.83
N GLY A 102 -0.66 -3.84 12.01
CA GLY A 102 0.38 -4.83 12.25
C GLY A 102 1.69 -4.48 11.54
N ASP A 103 2.20 -5.42 10.74
CA ASP A 103 3.50 -5.26 10.08
C ASP A 103 3.39 -4.44 8.78
N LEU A 104 4.13 -3.33 8.73
CA LEU A 104 4.31 -2.49 7.54
C LEU A 104 5.75 -2.55 7.04
N GLU A 105 5.90 -2.74 5.73
CA GLU A 105 7.20 -2.74 5.05
C GLU A 105 7.35 -1.51 4.15
N HIS A 106 8.45 -0.78 4.29
CA HIS A 106 8.76 0.38 3.46
C HIS A 106 9.42 -0.03 2.14
N LEU A 107 8.73 0.22 1.04
CA LEU A 107 9.17 -0.17 -0.29
C LEU A 107 9.97 0.93 -1.00
N TYR A 108 9.68 2.19 -0.67
CA TYR A 108 10.35 3.36 -1.21
C TYR A 108 10.25 4.52 -0.23
N ILE A 109 11.37 5.24 -0.06
CA ILE A 109 11.44 6.50 0.68
C ILE A 109 12.17 7.48 -0.23
N GLN A 110 11.57 8.64 -0.44
CA GLN A 110 12.17 9.71 -1.22
C GLN A 110 13.36 10.32 -0.43
N GLU A 111 14.51 10.45 -1.09
CA GLU A 111 15.72 11.10 -0.53
C GLU A 111 15.55 12.62 -0.35
#